data_AF-A0A6P0U6V0-F1
#
_entry.id   AF-A0A6P0U6V0-F1
#
_cell.length_a   1.000
_cell.length_b   1.000
_cell.length_c   1.000
_cell.angle_alpha   90.00
_cell.angle_beta   90.00
_cell.angle_gamma   90.00
#
_symmetry.space_group_name_H-M   'P 1'
#
loop_
_entity.id
_entity.type
_entity.pdbx_description
1 polymer ?
#
loop_
_entity_poly.entity_id
_entity_poly.type
_entity_poly.pdbx_seq_one_letter_code
_entity_poly.pdbx_strand_id
1 'polypeptide(L)'
;MQITQYLHAALLVSDLEKAEHFYGQILQLPKVERSLNFPGTWYQVGNFQIHLIVSSEIISDLVNLEKLGRNRHLAFSVADIDSAKAQLIANNCQIKMSASGRAALFTQDPDGNIIELSQHSRIKN
;
A
#
# COMPACT_ATOMS: atom_id res chain seq x y z
N MET A 1 -17.47 -10.74 -22.01
CA MET A 1 -16.10 -11.08 -21.53
C MET A 1 -16.20 -11.41 -20.04
N GLN A 2 -15.58 -12.50 -19.57
CA GLN A 2 -15.57 -12.88 -18.15
C GLN A 2 -14.17 -12.62 -17.56
N ILE A 3 -14.11 -11.85 -16.48
CA ILE A 3 -12.89 -11.64 -15.69
C ILE A 3 -12.86 -12.71 -14.60
N THR A 4 -11.74 -13.41 -14.43
CA THR A 4 -11.64 -14.59 -13.55
C THR A 4 -10.83 -14.34 -12.27
N GLN A 5 -9.92 -13.38 -12.30
CA GLN A 5 -9.02 -13.09 -11.19
C GLN A 5 -8.43 -11.69 -11.27
N TYR A 6 -7.96 -11.20 -10.13
CA TYR A 6 -7.17 -9.99 -10.03
C TYR A 6 -5.69 -10.36 -9.91
N LEU A 7 -4.86 -9.85 -10.81
CA LEU A 7 -3.44 -10.23 -10.89
C LEU A 7 -2.55 -9.27 -10.11
N HIS A 8 -2.59 -7.98 -10.45
CA HIS A 8 -1.73 -6.98 -9.84
C HIS A 8 -2.29 -5.56 -9.92
N ALA A 9 -1.81 -4.69 -9.03
CA ALA A 9 -1.87 -3.23 -9.16
C ALA A 9 -0.46 -2.73 -9.47
N ALA A 10 -0.38 -1.68 -10.29
CA ALA A 10 0.85 -0.93 -10.46
C ALA A 10 0.79 0.39 -9.70
N LEU A 11 1.90 0.76 -9.06
CA LEU A 11 2.10 2.05 -8.42
C LEU A 11 3.35 2.69 -9.01
N LEU A 12 3.27 3.98 -9.31
CA LEU A 12 4.42 4.75 -9.76
C LEU A 12 5.19 5.26 -8.54
N VAL A 13 6.50 5.13 -8.60
CA VAL A 13 7.42 5.61 -7.57
C VAL A 13 8.58 6.38 -8.21
N SER A 14 9.11 7.40 -7.55
CA SER A 14 10.24 8.19 -8.10
C SER A 14 11.60 7.64 -7.69
N ASP A 15 11.66 6.95 -6.55
CA ASP A 15 12.89 6.46 -5.92
C ASP A 15 12.68 5.02 -5.46
N LEU A 16 13.32 4.07 -6.16
CA LEU A 16 13.13 2.65 -5.90
C LEU A 16 13.62 2.25 -4.51
N GLU A 17 14.72 2.83 -4.02
CA GLU A 17 15.29 2.48 -2.72
C GLU A 17 14.34 2.90 -1.59
N LYS A 18 13.81 4.12 -1.65
CA LYS A 18 12.82 4.59 -0.67
C LYS A 18 11.52 3.80 -0.74
N ALA A 19 11.08 3.47 -1.95
CA ALA A 19 9.90 2.64 -2.12
C ALA A 19 10.14 1.22 -1.56
N GLU A 20 11.29 0.61 -1.82
CA GLU A 20 11.62 -0.71 -1.28
C GLU A 20 11.76 -0.72 0.24
N HIS A 21 12.26 0.36 0.83
CA HIS A 21 12.24 0.56 2.28
C HIS A 21 10.79 0.60 2.80
N PHE A 22 9.92 1.41 2.18
CA PHE A 22 8.53 1.51 2.60
C PHE A 22 7.75 0.19 2.44
N TYR A 23 7.69 -0.37 1.22
CA TYR A 23 6.89 -1.56 0.94
C TYR A 23 7.53 -2.85 1.50
N GLY A 24 8.86 -2.98 1.42
CA GLY A 24 9.56 -4.21 1.83
C GLY A 24 9.95 -4.27 3.30
N GLN A 25 10.28 -3.14 3.93
CA GLN A 25 10.74 -3.11 5.33
C GLN A 25 9.67 -2.57 6.29
N ILE A 26 9.02 -1.46 5.95
CA ILE A 26 7.99 -0.87 6.82
C ILE A 26 6.68 -1.66 6.72
N LEU A 27 6.18 -1.95 5.52
CA LEU A 27 4.98 -2.77 5.33
C LEU A 27 5.27 -4.27 5.37
N GLN A 28 6.54 -4.68 5.32
CA GLN A 28 6.98 -6.07 5.34
C GLN A 28 6.33 -6.94 4.25
N LEU A 29 6.06 -6.36 3.07
CA LEU A 29 5.50 -7.12 1.97
C LEU A 29 6.57 -8.11 1.44
N PRO A 30 6.22 -9.39 1.23
CA PRO A 30 7.13 -10.37 0.64
C PRO A 30 7.52 -9.95 -0.78
N LYS A 31 8.81 -9.68 -1.01
CA LYS A 31 9.35 -9.40 -2.34
C LYS A 31 9.35 -10.69 -3.18
N VAL A 32 9.08 -10.57 -4.48
CA VAL A 32 9.14 -11.69 -5.44
C VAL A 32 10.06 -11.34 -6.60
N GLU A 33 10.94 -12.28 -6.95
CA GLU A 33 11.84 -12.11 -8.09
C GLU A 33 11.08 -12.30 -9.40
N ARG A 34 11.04 -11.24 -10.20
CA ARG A 34 10.49 -11.25 -11.56
C ARG A 34 11.35 -10.35 -12.43
N SER A 35 11.70 -10.84 -13.62
CA SER A 35 12.50 -10.07 -14.57
C SER A 35 11.75 -8.83 -15.05
N LEU A 36 12.40 -7.68 -14.97
CA LEU A 36 11.94 -6.41 -15.52
C LEU A 36 13.00 -5.86 -16.48
N ASN A 37 12.56 -5.22 -17.56
CA ASN A 37 13.42 -4.50 -18.50
C ASN A 37 13.47 -2.98 -18.21
N PHE A 38 12.94 -2.55 -17.06
CA PHE A 38 12.96 -1.19 -16.55
C PHE A 38 13.07 -1.23 -15.00
N PRO A 39 13.47 -0.13 -14.35
CA PRO A 39 13.60 -0.10 -12.89
C PRO A 39 12.23 -0.24 -12.20
N GLY A 40 12.15 -1.16 -11.24
CA GLY A 40 10.93 -1.50 -10.54
C GLY A 40 11.12 -2.74 -9.68
N THR A 41 10.07 -3.12 -8.95
CA THR A 41 10.10 -4.29 -8.07
C THR A 41 8.71 -4.89 -7.92
N TRP A 42 8.64 -6.15 -7.49
CA TRP A 42 7.38 -6.87 -7.30
C TRP A 42 7.25 -7.35 -5.85
N TYR A 43 6.03 -7.24 -5.32
CA TYR A 43 5.65 -7.80 -4.03
C TYR A 43 4.46 -8.74 -4.16
N GLN A 44 4.39 -9.75 -3.29
CA GLN A 44 3.32 -10.75 -3.24
C GLN A 44 2.47 -10.58 -1.97
N VAL A 45 1.15 -10.49 -2.14
CA VAL A 45 0.17 -10.45 -1.04
C VAL A 45 -0.93 -11.46 -1.32
N GLY A 46 -0.88 -12.62 -0.66
CA GLY A 46 -1.79 -13.73 -0.97
C GLY A 46 -1.65 -14.16 -2.43
N ASN A 47 -2.74 -14.11 -3.20
CA ASN A 47 -2.75 -14.40 -4.65
C ASN A 47 -2.59 -13.15 -5.53
N PHE A 48 -2.34 -11.99 -4.93
CA PHE A 48 -2.29 -10.70 -5.60
C PHE A 48 -0.88 -10.11 -5.54
N GLN A 49 -0.50 -9.28 -6.52
CA GLN A 49 0.83 -8.67 -6.58
C GLN A 49 0.81 -7.15 -6.67
N ILE A 50 1.86 -6.52 -6.13
CA ILE A 50 2.13 -5.09 -6.30
C ILE A 50 3.31 -4.95 -7.26
N HIS A 51 3.15 -4.09 -8.27
CA HIS A 51 4.18 -3.74 -9.22
C HIS A 51 4.60 -2.29 -9.00
N LEU A 52 5.78 -2.08 -8.43
CA LEU A 52 6.35 -0.74 -8.36
C LEU A 52 7.10 -0.47 -9.66
N ILE A 53 6.78 0.65 -10.30
CA ILE A 53 7.40 1.09 -11.54
C ILE A 53 8.04 2.44 -11.30
N VAL A 54 9.34 2.57 -11.57
CA VAL A 54 10.02 3.84 -11.44
C VAL A 54 9.57 4.79 -12.55
N SER A 55 9.16 6.00 -12.17
CA SER A 55 8.81 7.09 -13.08
C SER A 55 9.66 8.32 -12.78
N SER A 56 10.09 9.04 -13.82
CA SER A 56 10.80 10.31 -13.67
C SER A 56 9.89 11.45 -13.18
N GLU A 57 8.57 11.29 -13.32
CA GLU A 57 7.57 12.26 -12.91
C GLU A 57 6.44 11.54 -12.16
N ILE A 58 6.08 12.07 -11.00
CA ILE A 58 4.94 11.63 -10.21
C ILE A 58 3.90 12.76 -10.20
N ILE A 59 2.74 12.49 -10.79
CA ILE A 59 1.61 13.41 -10.81
C ILE A 59 0.68 13.01 -9.67
N SER A 60 0.56 13.87 -8.66
CA SER A 60 -0.37 13.64 -7.55
C SER A 60 -1.83 13.63 -8.05
N ASP A 61 -2.58 12.61 -7.69
CA ASP A 61 -4.03 12.52 -7.90
C ASP A 61 -4.84 12.70 -6.61
N LEU A 62 -4.21 13.32 -5.60
CA LEU A 62 -4.80 13.63 -4.31
C LEU A 62 -5.88 14.70 -4.45
N VAL A 63 -7.14 14.33 -4.20
CA VAL A 63 -8.32 15.21 -4.31
C VAL A 63 -8.84 15.66 -2.95
N ASN A 64 -8.80 14.78 -1.94
CA ASN A 64 -9.40 15.01 -0.63
C ASN A 64 -8.36 14.85 0.49
N LEU A 65 -7.81 15.98 0.94
CA LEU A 65 -6.81 16.03 2.01
C LEU A 65 -7.38 15.62 3.37
N GLU A 66 -8.65 15.93 3.65
CA GLU A 66 -9.27 15.64 4.95
C GLU A 66 -9.58 14.15 5.11
N LYS A 67 -10.03 13.50 4.02
CA LYS A 67 -10.52 12.12 4.01
C LYS A 67 -9.74 11.30 3.00
N LEU A 68 -8.56 10.83 3.41
CA LEU A 68 -7.66 10.05 2.54
C LEU A 68 -8.34 8.85 1.88
N GLY A 69 -9.22 8.13 2.59
CA GLY A 69 -9.99 7.01 2.02
C GLY A 69 -11.03 7.38 0.95
N ARG A 70 -11.21 8.66 0.60
CA ARG A 70 -12.02 9.10 -0.55
C ARG A 70 -11.18 9.41 -1.79
N ASN A 71 -9.87 9.23 -1.72
CA ASN A 71 -8.97 9.27 -2.88
C ASN A 71 -8.77 7.85 -3.42
N ARG A 72 -8.06 7.73 -4.55
CA ARG A 72 -7.57 6.43 -5.01
C ARG A 72 -6.55 5.90 -3.99
N HIS A 73 -6.66 4.62 -3.68
CA HIS A 73 -5.80 3.97 -2.71
C HIS A 73 -5.77 2.47 -2.97
N LEU A 74 -4.75 1.83 -2.40
CA LEU A 74 -4.67 0.39 -2.31
C LEU A 74 -4.93 -0.05 -0.86
N ALA A 75 -5.79 -1.03 -0.67
CA ALA A 75 -6.18 -1.50 0.65
C ALA A 75 -5.66 -2.90 0.95
N PHE A 76 -5.06 -3.08 2.14
CA PHE A 76 -4.57 -4.35 2.64
C PHE A 76 -5.27 -4.73 3.94
N SER A 77 -5.49 -6.04 4.12
CA SER A 77 -5.88 -6.58 5.42
C SER A 77 -4.65 -6.73 6.31
N VAL A 78 -4.74 -6.27 7.56
CA VAL A 78 -3.74 -6.54 8.60
C VAL A 78 -4.32 -7.42 9.70
N ALA A 79 -3.46 -8.19 10.37
CA ALA A 79 -3.88 -9.05 11.48
C ALA A 79 -4.28 -8.23 12.72
N ASP A 80 -3.56 -7.13 12.97
CA ASP A 80 -3.74 -6.24 14.12
C ASP A 80 -3.45 -4.79 13.71
N ILE A 81 -4.46 -3.91 13.82
CA ILE A 81 -4.38 -2.52 13.36
C ILE A 81 -3.49 -1.65 14.27
N ASP A 82 -3.44 -1.95 15.57
CA ASP A 82 -2.66 -1.17 16.53
C ASP A 82 -1.17 -1.45 16.37
N SER A 83 -0.82 -2.71 16.08
CA SER A 83 0.53 -3.14 15.73
C SER A 83 1.00 -2.48 14.43
N ALA A 84 0.14 -2.48 13.39
CA ALA A 84 0.43 -1.80 12.13
C ALA A 84 0.63 -0.29 12.33
N LYS A 85 -0.23 0.34 13.14
CA LYS A 85 -0.11 1.75 13.51
C LYS A 85 1.21 2.05 14.23
N ALA A 86 1.57 1.25 15.22
CA ALA A 86 2.82 1.41 15.98
C ALA A 86 4.05 1.30 15.07
N GLN A 87 4.05 0.31 14.16
CA GLN A 87 5.12 0.13 13.18
C GLN A 87 5.28 1.34 12.24
N LEU A 88 4.18 1.88 11.72
CA LEU A 88 4.19 3.08 10.89
C LEU A 88 4.70 4.31 11.66
N ILE A 89 4.25 4.52 12.91
CA ILE A 89 4.72 5.63 13.76
C ILE A 89 6.23 5.51 14.03
N ALA A 90 6.72 4.31 14.35
CA ALA A 90 8.12 4.06 14.63
C ALA A 90 9.05 4.37 13.43
N ASN A 91 8.51 4.31 12.21
CA ASN A 91 9.21 4.65 10.98
C ASN A 91 8.86 6.05 10.43
N ASN A 92 8.27 6.92 11.27
CA ASN A 92 7.90 8.29 10.94
C ASN A 92 6.90 8.44 9.76
N CYS A 93 6.09 7.40 9.50
CA CYS A 93 5.04 7.48 8.49
C CYS A 93 3.85 8.29 9.01
N GLN A 94 3.26 9.11 8.13
CA GLN A 94 2.02 9.81 8.45
C GLN A 94 0.85 8.84 8.51
N ILE A 95 -0.05 9.01 9.47
CA ILE A 95 -1.22 8.16 9.66
C ILE A 95 -2.47 9.02 9.83
N LYS A 96 -3.57 8.59 9.20
CA LYS A 96 -4.93 9.05 9.52
C LYS A 96 -5.82 7.86 9.84
N MET A 97 -6.40 7.84 11.04
CA MET A 97 -7.38 6.82 11.40
C MET A 97 -8.67 7.00 10.57
N SER A 98 -9.36 5.89 10.31
CA SER A 98 -10.65 5.92 9.63
C SER A 98 -11.70 6.72 10.41
N ALA A 99 -12.33 7.69 9.75
CA ALA A 99 -13.44 8.46 10.33
C ALA A 99 -14.73 7.63 10.53
N SER A 100 -14.78 6.41 10.02
CA SER A 100 -15.94 5.52 10.12
C SER A 100 -16.01 4.74 11.44
N GLY A 101 -14.96 4.77 12.27
CA GLY A 101 -14.84 3.95 13.47
C GLY A 101 -14.43 2.49 13.21
N ARG A 102 -14.29 2.07 11.95
CA ARG A 102 -13.68 0.78 11.60
C ARG A 102 -12.23 0.73 12.05
N ALA A 103 -11.74 -0.47 12.36
CA ALA A 103 -10.34 -0.77 12.64
C ALA A 103 -9.49 -0.63 11.37
N ALA A 104 -9.31 0.62 10.93
CA ALA A 104 -8.63 0.95 9.69
C ALA A 104 -7.87 2.29 9.82
N LEU A 105 -6.76 2.39 9.10
CA LEU A 105 -5.95 3.59 8.99
C LEU A 105 -5.46 3.78 7.56
N PHE A 106 -5.06 5.01 7.25
CA PHE A 106 -4.50 5.40 5.97
C PHE A 106 -3.11 5.98 6.20
N THR A 107 -2.17 5.60 5.34
CA THR A 107 -0.82 6.17 5.26
C THR A 107 -0.48 6.46 3.80
N GLN A 108 0.69 7.01 3.55
CA GLN A 108 1.20 7.30 2.22
C GLN A 108 2.62 6.77 2.10
N ASP A 109 2.95 6.24 0.92
CA ASP A 109 4.35 5.97 0.57
C ASP A 109 5.10 7.29 0.29
N PRO A 110 6.43 7.24 0.03
CA PRO A 110 7.23 8.44 -0.23
C PRO A 110 6.75 9.32 -1.40
N ASP A 111 6.02 8.73 -2.34
CA ASP A 111 5.51 9.39 -3.54
C ASP A 111 4.02 9.79 -3.42
N GLY A 112 3.41 9.58 -2.24
CA GLY A 112 2.04 9.97 -1.96
C GLY A 112 0.98 8.93 -2.35
N ASN A 113 1.37 7.73 -2.79
CA ASN A 113 0.43 6.64 -3.01
C ASN A 113 -0.25 6.28 -1.68
N ILE A 114 -1.59 6.36 -1.65
CA ILE A 114 -2.34 6.14 -0.42
C ILE A 114 -2.51 4.64 -0.18
N ILE A 115 -2.13 4.21 1.01
CA ILE A 115 -2.27 2.83 1.49
C ILE A 115 -3.28 2.78 2.64
N GLU A 116 -4.34 2.01 2.48
CA GLU A 116 -5.27 1.65 3.55
C GLU A 116 -4.82 0.34 4.21
N LEU A 117 -4.71 0.33 5.53
CA LEU A 117 -4.58 -0.88 6.33
C LEU A 117 -5.87 -1.07 7.12
N SER A 118 -6.53 -2.20 6.94
CA SER A 118 -7.81 -2.53 7.54
C SER A 118 -7.73 -3.87 8.26
N GLN A 119 -8.18 -3.95 9.51
CA GLN A 119 -8.32 -5.23 10.20
C GLN A 119 -9.74 -5.75 9.98
N HIS A 120 -9.88 -6.83 9.23
CA HIS A 120 -11.14 -7.54 9.11
C HIS A 120 -11.38 -8.36 10.39
N SER A 121 -12.55 -8.22 11.01
CA SER A 121 -13.01 -9.21 11.97
C SER A 121 -13.10 -10.54 11.23
N ARG A 122 -12.41 -11.58 11.72
CA ARG A 122 -12.56 -12.93 11.17
C ARG A 122 -14.05 -13.26 11.17
N ILE A 123 -14.61 -13.60 10.01
CA ILE A 123 -15.85 -14.37 9.98
C ILE A 123 -15.49 -15.65 10.74
N LYS A 124 -16.13 -15.87 11.90
CA LYS A 124 -16.07 -17.17 12.55
C LYS A 124 -16.72 -18.13 11.54
N ASN A 125 -15.89 -18.96 10.90
CA ASN A 125 -16.37 -20.17 10.25
C ASN A 125 -16.95 -21.10 11.32
#